data_AF-A0A259CD83-F1
#
_entry.id   AF-A0A259CD83-F1
#
_cell.length_a   1.000
_cell.length_b   1.000
_cell.length_c   1.000
_cell.angle_alpha   90.00
_cell.angle_beta   90.00
_cell.angle_gamma   90.00
#
_symmetry.space_group_name_H-M   'P 1'
#
loop_
_entity.id
_entity.type
_entity.pdbx_description
1 polymer ?
#
loop_
_entity_poly.entity_id
_entity_poly.type
_entity_poly.pdbx_seq_one_letter_code
_entity_poly.pdbx_strand_id
1 'polypeptide(L)'
;MALDNSPKRVFKVVGTRPQRPDGVDKVTGRALYGADVSAPGMLTGLILRSPHPHAAIVSIDTSAAEALEGVKAVVTAADFVVQDDAFL
;
A
#
# COMPACT_ATOMS: atom_id res chain seq x y z
N MET A 1 -35.82 22.66 -4.19
CA MET A 1 -35.15 21.42 -4.64
C MET A 1 -35.85 20.97 -5.91
N ALA A 2 -35.33 21.37 -7.08
CA ALA A 2 -35.96 21.08 -8.36
C ALA A 2 -35.85 19.58 -8.65
N LEU A 3 -36.99 18.90 -8.66
CA LEU A 3 -37.09 17.57 -9.25
C LEU A 3 -36.96 17.75 -10.76
N ASP A 4 -35.91 17.15 -11.29
CA ASP A 4 -35.61 16.98 -12.69
C ASP A 4 -36.77 16.31 -13.42
N ASN A 5 -37.64 17.13 -14.02
CA ASN A 5 -38.80 16.67 -14.80
C ASN A 5 -38.39 16.12 -16.20
N SER A 6 -37.17 15.59 -16.32
CA SER A 6 -36.64 15.00 -17.54
C SER A 6 -37.13 13.55 -17.69
N PRO A 7 -37.46 13.08 -18.91
CA PRO A 7 -37.82 11.68 -19.11
C PRO A 7 -36.67 10.79 -18.60
N LYS A 8 -36.97 9.91 -17.65
CA LYS A 8 -35.99 8.99 -17.06
C LYS A 8 -35.35 8.17 -18.18
N ARG A 9 -34.07 8.42 -18.46
CA ARG A 9 -33.30 7.63 -19.41
C ARG A 9 -33.22 6.20 -18.88
N VAL A 10 -33.71 5.24 -19.66
CA VAL A 10 -33.58 3.82 -19.34
C VAL A 10 -32.21 3.37 -19.82
N PHE A 11 -31.32 3.09 -18.86
CA PHE A 11 -29.99 2.59 -19.15
C PHE A 11 -30.00 1.07 -19.19
N LYS A 12 -29.18 0.47 -20.07
CA LYS A 12 -29.03 -0.98 -20.18
C LYS A 12 -28.47 -1.63 -18.89
N VAL A 13 -27.61 -0.91 -18.17
CA VAL A 13 -26.88 -1.44 -17.00
C VAL A 13 -27.20 -0.68 -15.71
N VAL A 14 -27.30 0.66 -15.76
CA VAL A 14 -27.60 1.47 -14.58
C VAL A 14 -29.00 1.13 -14.05
N GLY A 15 -29.09 0.77 -12.77
CA GLY A 15 -30.34 0.33 -12.13
C GLY A 15 -30.65 -1.17 -12.27
N THR A 16 -29.76 -1.95 -12.91
CA THR A 16 -29.90 -3.41 -13.00
C THR A 16 -29.00 -4.13 -11.98
N ARG A 17 -29.06 -5.47 -11.92
CA ARG A 17 -28.20 -6.32 -11.09
C ARG A 17 -27.20 -7.10 -11.95
N PRO A 18 -26.23 -6.44 -12.60
CA PRO A 18 -25.26 -7.14 -13.43
C PRO A 18 -24.38 -8.06 -12.58
N GLN A 19 -23.96 -9.19 -13.14
CA GLN A 19 -22.95 -10.02 -12.48
C GLN A 19 -21.62 -9.29 -12.46
N ARG A 20 -20.97 -9.32 -11.30
CA ARG A 20 -19.67 -8.70 -11.08
C ARG A 20 -18.57 -9.66 -11.56
N PRO A 21 -17.74 -9.30 -12.56
CA PRO A 21 -16.75 -10.20 -13.13
C PRO A 21 -15.75 -10.78 -12.12
N ASP A 22 -15.31 -9.96 -11.15
CA ASP A 22 -14.38 -10.35 -10.08
C ASP A 22 -15.08 -10.94 -8.85
N GLY A 23 -16.40 -11.09 -8.88
CA GLY A 23 -17.20 -11.50 -7.71
C GLY A 23 -16.87 -12.92 -7.25
N VAL A 24 -16.85 -13.88 -8.18
CA VAL A 24 -16.61 -15.30 -7.87
C VAL A 24 -15.21 -15.50 -7.28
N ASP A 25 -14.18 -14.95 -7.92
CA ASP A 25 -12.80 -15.16 -7.46
C ASP A 25 -12.55 -14.56 -6.07
N LYS A 26 -13.20 -13.43 -5.75
CA LYS A 26 -13.12 -12.82 -4.42
C LYS A 26 -13.81 -13.62 -3.33
N VAL A 27 -14.99 -14.18 -3.59
CA VAL A 27 -15.73 -14.96 -2.57
C VAL A 27 -15.21 -16.39 -2.42
N THR A 28 -14.45 -16.88 -3.40
CA THR A 28 -13.84 -18.23 -3.37
C THR A 28 -12.39 -18.22 -2.92
N GLY A 29 -11.79 -17.05 -2.66
CA GLY A 29 -10.36 -16.94 -2.29
C GLY A 29 -9.39 -17.21 -3.45
N ARG A 30 -9.88 -17.20 -4.70
CA ARG A 30 -9.04 -17.37 -5.90
C ARG A 30 -8.38 -16.07 -6.36
N ALA A 31 -8.93 -14.92 -5.94
CA ALA A 31 -8.34 -13.63 -6.23
C ALA A 31 -7.00 -13.48 -5.50
N LEU A 32 -5.94 -13.19 -6.24
CA LEU A 32 -4.61 -12.90 -5.69
C LEU A 32 -4.45 -11.40 -5.43
N TYR A 33 -4.01 -11.06 -4.24
CA TYR A 33 -3.63 -9.71 -3.82
C TYR A 33 -2.12 -9.61 -3.62
N GLY A 34 -1.60 -8.40 -3.45
CA GLY A 34 -0.16 -8.17 -3.33
C GLY A 34 0.51 -8.96 -2.19
N ALA A 35 -0.22 -9.24 -1.11
CA ALA A 35 0.27 -10.03 0.02
C ALA A 35 0.29 -11.55 -0.24
N ASP A 36 -0.41 -12.03 -1.27
CA ASP A 36 -0.48 -13.46 -1.62
C ASP A 36 0.67 -13.88 -2.55
N VAL A 37 1.42 -12.91 -3.08
CA VAL A 37 2.52 -13.15 -4.01
C VAL A 37 3.79 -13.48 -3.24
N SER A 38 4.53 -14.48 -3.70
CA SER A 38 5.90 -14.76 -3.27
C SER A 38 6.78 -15.09 -4.47
N ALA A 39 8.07 -14.78 -4.36
CA ALA A 39 9.07 -15.05 -5.40
C ALA A 39 10.34 -15.65 -4.79
N PRO A 40 11.10 -16.47 -5.53
CA PRO A 40 12.39 -16.95 -5.08
C PRO A 40 13.32 -15.80 -4.68
N GLY A 41 13.86 -15.85 -3.46
CA GLY A 41 14.75 -14.80 -2.92
C GLY A 41 14.04 -13.53 -2.42
N MET A 42 12.70 -13.52 -2.34
CA MET A 42 11.96 -12.38 -1.77
C MET A 42 12.35 -12.12 -0.32
N LEU A 43 12.67 -10.87 0.00
CA LEU A 43 12.92 -10.41 1.38
C LEU A 43 11.64 -9.86 1.99
N THR A 44 11.47 -10.07 3.30
CA THR A 44 10.37 -9.49 4.07
C THR A 44 10.86 -8.24 4.80
N GLY A 45 10.25 -7.09 4.52
CA GLY A 45 10.56 -5.83 5.18
C GLY A 45 9.68 -5.57 6.40
N LEU A 46 10.25 -4.97 7.44
CA LEU A 46 9.54 -4.42 8.58
C LEU A 46 9.90 -2.95 8.74
N ILE A 47 8.94 -2.13 9.17
CA ILE A 47 9.11 -0.69 9.32
C ILE A 47 9.10 -0.33 10.81
N LEU A 48 10.23 0.16 11.31
CA LEU A 48 10.29 0.82 12.62
C LEU A 48 9.68 2.22 12.50
N ARG A 49 8.66 2.51 13.30
CA ARG A 49 7.96 3.81 13.29
C ARG A 49 8.28 4.62 14.52
N SER A 50 8.20 5.95 14.37
CA SER A 50 8.35 6.88 15.50
C SER A 50 7.31 6.58 16.59
N PRO A 51 7.72 6.49 17.87
CA PRO A 51 6.78 6.44 18.99
C PRO A 51 6.22 7.82 19.33
N HIS A 52 6.77 8.90 18.76
CA HIS A 52 6.38 10.28 19.01
C HIS A 52 5.60 10.87 17.82
N PRO A 53 4.51 11.64 18.06
CA PRO A 53 3.79 12.33 16.99
C PRO A 53 4.63 13.35 16.22
N HIS A 54 5.59 14.00 16.89
CA HIS A 54 6.53 14.95 16.29
C HIS A 54 7.84 14.98 17.09
N ALA A 55 8.96 14.74 16.41
CA ALA A 55 10.29 14.82 17.00
C ALA A 55 11.36 14.98 15.90
N ALA A 56 12.51 15.54 16.26
CA ALA A 56 13.70 15.49 15.41
C ALA A 56 14.43 14.16 15.62
N ILE A 57 14.87 13.53 14.52
CA ILE A 57 15.74 12.35 14.58
C ILE A 57 17.16 12.82 14.88
N VAL A 58 17.64 12.57 16.11
CA VAL A 58 19.01 12.94 16.51
C VAL A 58 20.01 11.87 16.09
N SER A 59 19.65 10.59 16.25
CA SER A 59 20.48 9.46 15.87
C SER A 59 19.62 8.21 15.62
N ILE A 60 20.17 7.29 14.83
CA ILE A 60 19.64 5.93 14.63
C ILE A 60 20.83 4.98 14.79
N ASP A 61 20.73 4.03 15.71
CA ASP A 61 21.72 2.95 15.89
C ASP A 61 21.11 1.64 15.35
N THR A 62 21.73 1.10 14.29
CA THR A 62 21.29 -0.12 13.60
C THR A 62 22.07 -1.36 14.04
N SER A 63 23.11 -1.21 14.86
CA SER A 63 24.08 -2.27 15.17
C SER A 63 23.44 -3.54 15.72
N ALA A 64 22.48 -3.39 16.64
CA ALA A 64 21.77 -4.52 17.22
C ALA A 64 20.92 -5.28 16.19
N ALA A 65 20.28 -4.57 15.25
CA ALA A 65 19.46 -5.19 14.22
C ALA A 65 20.32 -5.89 13.16
N GLU A 66 21.43 -5.28 12.76
CA GLU A 66 22.39 -5.86 11.81
C GLU A 66 23.06 -7.13 12.32
N ALA A 67 23.24 -7.25 13.64
CA ALA A 67 23.83 -8.44 14.28
C ALA A 67 22.88 -9.65 14.36
N LEU A 68 21.59 -9.48 14.06
CA LEU A 68 20.61 -10.57 14.14
C LEU A 68 20.73 -11.53 12.95
N GLU A 69 20.71 -12.83 13.24
CA GLU A 69 20.62 -13.86 12.22
C GLU A 69 19.32 -13.69 11.40
N GLY A 70 19.45 -13.73 10.07
CA GLY A 70 18.33 -13.57 9.14
C GLY A 70 18.05 -12.13 8.71
N VAL A 71 18.68 -11.12 9.33
CA VAL A 71 18.60 -9.74 8.84
C VAL A 71 19.51 -9.58 7.62
N LYS A 72 18.90 -9.26 6.48
CA LYS A 72 19.64 -9.06 5.22
C LYS A 72 20.22 -7.65 5.10
N ALA A 73 19.49 -6.64 5.58
CA ALA A 73 19.88 -5.23 5.53
C ALA A 73 19.02 -4.42 6.51
N VAL A 74 19.57 -3.30 6.99
CA VAL A 74 18.82 -2.22 7.65
C VAL A 74 18.95 -0.99 6.77
N VAL A 75 17.82 -0.41 6.37
CA VAL A 75 17.79 0.73 5.44
C VAL A 75 17.29 1.96 6.18
N THR A 76 18.02 3.06 6.05
CA THR A 76 17.73 4.35 6.68
C THR A 76 17.69 5.47 5.63
N ALA A 77 17.51 6.72 6.06
CA ALA A 77 17.59 7.88 5.17
C ALA A 77 18.97 8.00 4.47
N ALA A 78 20.04 7.47 5.07
CA ALA A 78 21.40 7.54 4.51
C ALA A 78 21.58 6.72 3.22
N ASP A 79 20.68 5.77 2.94
CA ASP A 79 20.72 4.92 1.76
C ASP A 79 20.03 5.55 0.54
N PHE A 80 19.38 6.70 0.73
CA PHE A 80 18.70 7.43 -0.32
C PHE A 80 19.53 8.63 -0.78
N VAL A 81 19.36 9.01 -2.04
CA VAL A 81 19.92 10.25 -2.56
C VAL A 81 19.27 11.44 -1.87
N VAL A 82 20.07 12.45 -1.52
CA VAL A 82 19.54 13.74 -1.06
C VAL A 82 18.77 14.35 -2.23
N GLN A 83 17.48 14.60 -2.03
CA GLN A 83 16.71 15.34 -3.01
C GLN A 83 17.04 16.82 -2.88
N ASP A 84 17.53 17.41 -3.98
CA ASP A 84 17.59 18.87 -4.09
C ASP A 84 16.15 19.39 -4.19
N ASP A 85 15.71 20.12 -3.17
CA ASP A 85 14.37 20.71 -3.08
C ASP A 85 14.21 21.90 -4.05
N ALA A 86 14.51 21.72 -5.34
CA ALA A 86 14.42 22.75 -6.37
C ALA A 86 12.97 23.20 -6.70
N PHE A 87 11.98 22.71 -5.96
CA PHE A 87 10.55 23.02 -6.11
C PHE A 87 9.93 23.70 -4.87
N LEU A 88 10.76 24.12 -3.90
CA LEU A 88 10.43 25.09 -2.85
C LEU A 88 11.23 26.38 -3.07
#